data_AF-A0A9W6F250-F1
#
_entry.id   AF-A0A9W6F250-F1
#
_cell.length_a   1.000
_cell.length_b   1.000
_cell.length_c   1.000
_cell.angle_alpha   90.00
_cell.angle_beta   90.00
_cell.angle_gamma   90.00
#
_symmetry.space_group_name_H-M   'P 1'
#
loop_
_entity.id
_entity.type
_entity.pdbx_description
1 polymer ?
#
loop_
_entity_poly.entity_id
_entity_poly.type
_entity_poly.pdbx_seq_one_letter_code
_entity_poly.pdbx_strand_id
1 'polypeptide(L)'
;MLYGNAATRNGLDVIIKTHFLYIDSLVRQPHEASGLDSSEFRFIWATGQSDMEGGLSAMSNLFLDEVLGSYRAVSDQHIIMFCIAWVCAALFLVVLLRPIVRMTQNEMRRVAELLSQLPPEVDCESMVKHVVLSDITQQQQQQQQQQQQQQQQQQQHGRSRRGSNTGVVLLTSSFSAGGSGSGGMRTAAV
;
A
#
# COMPACT_ATOMS: atom_id res chain seq x y z
N MET A 1 -17.11 13.81 25.93
CA MET A 1 -16.06 12.78 26.02
C MET A 1 -14.76 13.24 26.71
N LEU A 2 -14.69 14.40 27.40
CA LEU A 2 -13.42 14.88 28.01
C LEU A 2 -13.19 14.50 29.48
N TYR A 3 -14.16 13.87 30.16
CA TYR A 3 -14.07 13.61 31.61
C TYR A 3 -13.36 12.30 31.99
N GLY A 4 -13.20 11.34 31.06
CA GLY A 4 -12.54 10.06 31.36
C GLY A 4 -11.02 10.16 31.54
N ASN A 5 -10.36 11.04 30.78
CA ASN A 5 -8.90 11.09 30.68
C ASN A 5 -8.21 11.69 31.92
N ALA A 6 -8.90 12.51 32.72
CA ALA A 6 -8.31 13.12 33.90
C ALA A 6 -8.24 12.16 35.10
N ALA A 7 -9.19 11.23 35.21
CA ALA A 7 -9.29 10.32 36.36
C ALA A 7 -8.29 9.15 36.27
N THR A 8 -8.18 8.52 35.10
CA THR A 8 -7.27 7.37 34.89
C THR A 8 -5.81 7.78 34.79
N ARG A 9 -5.52 8.93 34.17
CA ARG A 9 -4.13 9.37 33.96
C ARG A 9 -3.44 9.83 35.25
N ASN A 10 -4.19 10.47 36.16
CA ASN A 10 -3.68 10.86 37.47
C ASN A 10 -3.70 9.70 38.47
N GLY A 11 -4.71 8.83 38.43
CA GLY A 11 -4.79 7.69 39.36
C GLY A 11 -3.70 6.65 39.14
N LEU A 12 -3.49 6.21 37.89
CA LEU A 12 -2.52 5.15 37.59
C LEU A 12 -1.07 5.60 37.80
N ASP A 13 -0.73 6.83 37.39
CA ASP A 13 0.62 7.38 37.59
C ASP A 13 0.97 7.51 39.08
N VAL A 14 0.01 7.95 39.90
CA VAL A 14 0.17 8.01 41.35
C VAL A 14 0.38 6.59 41.91
N ILE A 15 -0.44 5.62 41.53
CA ILE A 15 -0.30 4.22 41.98
C ILE A 15 1.06 3.65 41.61
N ILE A 16 1.52 3.82 40.37
CA ILE A 16 2.82 3.34 39.89
C ILE A 16 3.96 4.00 40.68
N LYS A 17 3.93 5.32 40.86
CA LYS A 17 4.94 6.05 41.65
C LYS A 17 4.97 5.57 43.10
N THR A 18 3.80 5.41 43.72
CA THR A 18 3.70 4.89 45.08
C THR A 18 4.24 3.47 45.17
N HIS A 19 4.00 2.62 44.16
CA HIS A 19 4.55 1.27 44.11
C HIS A 19 6.08 1.25 44.06
N PHE A 20 6.70 2.10 43.24
CA PHE A 20 8.15 2.26 43.19
C PHE A 20 8.75 2.74 44.51
N LEU A 21 8.07 3.66 45.22
CA LEU A 21 8.51 4.13 46.53
C LEU A 21 8.50 3.00 47.57
N TYR A 22 7.48 2.14 47.57
CA TYR A 22 7.42 0.99 48.46
C TYR A 22 8.49 -0.06 48.14
N ILE A 23 8.78 -0.29 46.85
CA ILE A 23 9.86 -1.19 46.43
C ILE A 23 11.22 -0.66 46.90
N ASP A 24 11.51 0.63 46.71
CA ASP A 24 12.76 1.24 47.18
C ASP A 24 12.89 1.19 48.71
N SER A 25 11.77 1.38 49.44
CA SER A 25 11.73 1.19 50.88
C SER A 25 12.05 -0.25 51.29
N LEU A 26 11.54 -1.25 50.56
CA LEU A 26 11.80 -2.66 50.82
C LEU A 26 13.28 -3.02 50.63
N VAL A 27 13.90 -2.45 49.59
CA VAL A 27 15.33 -2.66 49.25
C VAL A 27 16.26 -2.05 50.32
N ARG A 28 15.83 -0.97 50.96
CA ARG A 28 16.63 -0.29 52.00
C ARG A 28 16.44 -0.87 53.41
N GLN A 29 15.45 -1.74 53.64
CA GLN A 29 15.23 -2.35 54.94
C GLN A 29 16.32 -3.39 55.28
N PRO A 30 16.75 -3.47 56.56
CA PRO A 30 17.70 -4.49 57.00
C PRO A 30 17.06 -5.88 56.93
N HIS A 31 17.87 -6.92 56.65
CA HIS A 31 17.41 -8.29 56.40
C HIS A 31 16.54 -8.90 57.51
N GLU A 32 16.66 -8.43 58.75
CA GLU A 32 15.85 -8.90 59.87
C GLU A 32 14.39 -8.41 59.81
N ALA A 33 14.12 -7.33 59.08
CA ALA A 33 12.78 -6.76 58.88
C ALA A 33 12.13 -7.16 57.54
N SER A 34 12.89 -7.72 56.59
CA SER A 34 12.43 -8.08 55.24
C SER A 34 11.65 -9.40 55.16
N GLY A 35 10.82 -9.70 56.17
CA GLY A 35 9.97 -10.89 56.17
C GLY A 35 8.79 -10.80 55.21
N LEU A 36 8.25 -11.95 54.78
CA LEU A 36 6.99 -12.05 54.00
C LEU A 36 5.76 -11.48 54.76
N ASP A 37 5.89 -11.25 56.06
CA ASP A 37 4.87 -10.63 56.90
C ASP A 37 4.99 -9.10 56.99
N SER A 38 5.92 -8.47 56.27
CA SER A 38 5.98 -7.01 56.23
C SER A 38 4.71 -6.43 55.61
N SER A 39 4.23 -5.32 56.18
CA SER A 39 3.03 -4.62 55.72
C SER A 39 3.19 -4.10 54.29
N GLU A 40 4.43 -3.78 53.93
CA GLU A 40 4.88 -3.28 52.64
C GLU A 40 4.81 -4.39 51.59
N PHE A 41 5.22 -5.62 51.92
CA PHE A 41 5.07 -6.77 51.01
C PHE A 41 3.60 -7.10 50.76
N ARG A 42 2.75 -7.08 51.80
CA ARG A 42 1.31 -7.32 51.64
C ARG A 42 0.63 -6.25 50.79
N PHE A 43 1.02 -4.99 50.95
CA PHE A 43 0.51 -3.90 50.12
C PHE A 43 0.92 -4.08 48.65
N ILE A 44 2.21 -4.40 48.40
CA ILE A 44 2.74 -4.68 47.06
C ILE A 44 1.98 -5.85 46.41
N TRP A 45 1.75 -6.92 47.16
CA TRP A 45 1.07 -8.13 46.65
C TRP A 45 -0.41 -7.89 46.35
N ALA A 46 -1.16 -7.29 47.28
CA ALA A 46 -2.59 -7.06 47.13
C ALA A 46 -2.89 -6.06 45.99
N THR A 47 -2.12 -4.97 45.94
CA THR A 47 -2.31 -3.89 44.95
C THR A 47 -1.76 -4.29 43.58
N GLY A 48 -0.67 -5.06 43.54
CA GLY A 48 -0.01 -5.47 42.29
C GLY A 48 -0.84 -6.42 41.44
N GLN A 49 -1.54 -7.37 42.06
CA GLN A 49 -2.34 -8.38 41.34
C GLN A 49 -3.68 -7.83 40.84
N SER A 50 -4.40 -7.05 41.65
CA SER A 50 -5.79 -6.68 41.33
C SER A 50 -5.90 -5.30 40.66
N ASP A 51 -5.31 -4.28 41.29
CA ASP A 51 -5.51 -2.89 40.87
C ASP A 51 -4.60 -2.48 39.71
N MET A 52 -3.34 -2.93 39.70
CA MET A 52 -2.42 -2.62 38.61
C MET A 52 -2.78 -3.35 37.31
N GLU A 53 -3.06 -4.64 37.36
CA GLU A 53 -3.43 -5.42 36.16
C GLU A 53 -4.75 -4.89 35.56
N GLY A 54 -5.75 -4.66 36.42
CA GLY A 54 -7.03 -4.06 36.02
C GLY A 54 -6.87 -2.66 35.42
N GLY A 55 -6.09 -1.80 36.08
CA GLY A 55 -5.82 -0.44 35.62
C GLY A 55 -5.06 -0.38 34.29
N LEU A 56 -4.04 -1.23 34.12
CA LEU A 56 -3.25 -1.31 32.90
C LEU A 56 -4.09 -1.85 31.73
N SER A 57 -4.88 -2.91 31.98
CA SER A 57 -5.79 -3.47 30.99
C SER A 57 -6.87 -2.46 30.56
N ALA A 58 -7.47 -1.75 31.51
CA ALA A 58 -8.44 -0.69 31.21
C ALA A 58 -7.81 0.45 30.39
N MET A 59 -6.60 0.89 30.74
CA MET A 59 -5.88 1.91 29.99
C MET A 59 -5.53 1.44 28.57
N SER A 60 -5.09 0.18 28.43
CA SER A 60 -4.82 -0.41 27.12
C SER A 60 -6.06 -0.46 26.24
N ASN A 61 -7.20 -0.87 26.79
CA ASN A 61 -8.48 -0.91 26.07
C ASN A 61 -8.95 0.50 25.66
N LEU A 62 -8.84 1.49 26.55
CA LEU A 62 -9.18 2.88 26.23
C LEU A 62 -8.29 3.44 25.11
N PHE A 63 -6.99 3.16 25.15
CA PHE A 63 -6.06 3.60 24.11
C PHE A 63 -6.38 2.94 22.76
N LEU A 64 -6.65 1.64 22.76
CA LEU A 64 -7.04 0.92 21.53
C LEU A 64 -8.34 1.46 20.96
N ASP A 65 -9.35 1.74 21.79
CA ASP A 65 -10.62 2.31 21.34
C ASP A 65 -10.43 3.71 20.73
N GLU A 66 -9.60 4.57 21.34
CA GLU A 66 -9.30 5.91 20.82
C GLU A 66 -8.54 5.86 19.49
N VAL A 67 -7.53 4.99 19.38
CA VAL A 67 -6.76 4.81 18.14
C VAL A 67 -7.64 4.22 17.03
N LEU A 68 -8.44 3.19 17.34
CA LEU A 68 -9.35 2.58 16.38
C LEU A 68 -10.46 3.54 15.96
N GLY A 69 -10.99 4.34 16.89
CA GLY A 69 -11.97 5.38 16.60
C GLY A 69 -11.41 6.42 15.62
N SER A 70 -10.19 6.88 15.85
CA SER A 70 -9.49 7.80 14.95
C SER A 70 -9.25 7.19 13.57
N TYR A 71 -8.85 5.91 13.51
CA TYR A 71 -8.65 5.20 12.23
C TYR A 71 -9.95 5.02 11.45
N ARG A 72 -11.06 4.69 12.13
CA ARG A 72 -12.39 4.58 11.51
C ARG A 72 -12.84 5.90 10.90
N ALA A 73 -12.67 7.02 11.62
CA ALA A 73 -13.04 8.33 11.09
C ALA A 73 -12.28 8.68 9.79
N VAL A 74 -10.98 8.37 9.73
CA VAL A 74 -10.17 8.57 8.51
C VAL A 74 -10.60 7.61 7.40
N SER A 75 -10.88 6.34 7.72
CA SER A 75 -11.38 5.37 6.75
C SER A 75 -12.70 5.80 6.13
N ASP A 76 -13.64 6.29 6.94
CA ASP A 76 -14.95 6.74 6.47
C ASP A 76 -14.82 7.93 5.50
N GLN A 77 -13.91 8.87 5.79
CA GLN A 77 -13.64 9.99 4.89
C GLN A 77 -13.09 9.52 3.53
N HIS A 78 -12.18 8.54 3.51
CA HIS A 78 -11.67 7.99 2.25
C HIS A 78 -12.75 7.31 1.42
N ILE A 79 -13.65 6.56 2.05
CA ILE A 79 -14.76 5.90 1.36
C ILE A 79 -15.66 6.95 0.70
N ILE A 80 -15.99 8.04 1.41
CA ILE A 80 -16.81 9.13 0.87
C ILE A 80 -16.11 9.82 -0.32
N MET A 81 -14.82 10.15 -0.18
CA MET A 81 -14.02 10.77 -1.25
C MET A 81 -13.96 9.87 -2.49
N PHE A 82 -13.84 8.55 -2.30
CA PHE A 82 -13.85 7.57 -3.37
C PHE A 82 -15.21 7.49 -4.09
N CYS A 83 -16.32 7.46 -3.34
CA CYS A 83 -17.66 7.45 -3.92
C CYS A 83 -17.94 8.70 -4.77
N ILE A 84 -17.57 9.89 -4.29
CA ILE A 84 -17.74 11.14 -5.04
C ILE A 84 -16.90 11.13 -6.32
N ALA A 85 -15.63 10.72 -6.23
CA ALA A 85 -14.76 10.61 -7.40
C ALA A 85 -15.34 9.65 -8.45
N TRP A 86 -15.90 8.51 -8.01
CA TRP A 86 -16.54 7.54 -8.89
C TRP A 86 -17.79 8.10 -9.59
N VAL A 87 -18.66 8.78 -8.84
CA VAL A 87 -19.86 9.42 -9.41
C VAL A 87 -19.48 10.52 -10.40
N CYS A 88 -18.50 11.37 -10.06
CA CYS A 88 -17.99 12.39 -10.96
C CYS A 88 -17.38 11.79 -12.24
N ALA A 89 -16.60 10.70 -12.12
CA ALA A 89 -16.02 10.00 -13.26
C ALA A 89 -17.12 9.39 -14.15
N ALA A 90 -18.12 8.74 -13.56
CA ALA A 90 -19.25 8.17 -14.29
C ALA A 90 -20.09 9.25 -14.99
N LEU A 91 -20.36 10.37 -14.29
CA LEU A 91 -21.05 11.51 -14.87
C LEU A 91 -20.27 12.09 -16.05
N PHE A 92 -18.97 12.30 -15.90
CA PHE A 92 -18.10 12.77 -16.96
C PHE A 92 -18.07 11.81 -18.15
N LEU A 93 -18.00 10.50 -17.89
CA LEU A 93 -18.06 9.47 -18.93
C LEU A 93 -19.39 9.53 -19.70
N VAL A 94 -20.52 9.66 -19.00
CA VAL A 94 -21.84 9.80 -19.65
C VAL A 94 -21.92 11.09 -20.47
N VAL A 95 -21.41 12.20 -19.94
CA VAL A 95 -21.37 13.49 -20.64
C VAL A 95 -20.51 13.42 -21.90
N LEU A 96 -19.38 12.70 -21.86
CA LEU A 96 -18.50 12.50 -23.02
C LEU A 96 -19.02 11.46 -24.02
N LEU A 97 -19.66 10.39 -23.57
CA LEU A 97 -20.23 9.38 -24.47
C LEU A 97 -21.42 9.94 -25.25
N ARG A 98 -22.22 10.82 -24.64
CA ARG A 98 -23.43 11.38 -25.28
C ARG A 98 -23.18 12.05 -26.63
N PRO A 99 -22.20 12.97 -26.81
CA PRO A 99 -21.91 13.56 -28.11
C PRO A 99 -21.36 12.54 -29.12
N ILE A 100 -20.53 11.59 -28.67
CA ILE A 100 -19.96 10.56 -29.54
C ILE A 100 -21.09 9.67 -30.10
N VAL A 101 -21.97 9.17 -29.22
CA VAL A 101 -23.10 8.32 -29.64
C VAL A 101 -24.04 9.08 -30.59
N ARG A 102 -24.30 10.37 -30.33
CA ARG A 102 -25.11 11.19 -31.24
C ARG A 102 -24.46 11.35 -32.60
N MET A 103 -23.15 11.56 -32.65
CA MET A 103 -22.41 11.67 -33.91
C MET A 103 -22.47 10.35 -34.69
N THR A 104 -22.18 9.24 -34.02
CA THR A 104 -22.20 7.90 -34.63
C THR A 104 -23.58 7.54 -35.18
N GLN A 105 -24.67 7.89 -34.50
CA GLN A 105 -26.01 7.63 -34.99
C GLN A 105 -26.33 8.42 -36.27
N ASN A 106 -25.93 9.70 -36.32
CA ASN A 106 -26.13 10.53 -37.51
C ASN A 106 -25.31 10.01 -38.69
N GLU A 107 -24.06 9.62 -38.45
CA GLU A 107 -23.21 9.00 -39.46
C GLU A 107 -23.75 7.65 -39.90
N MET A 108 -24.19 6.78 -38.99
CA MET A 108 -24.81 5.50 -39.33
C MET A 108 -26.05 5.68 -40.19
N ARG A 109 -26.89 6.70 -39.92
CA ARG A 109 -28.05 7.00 -40.77
C ARG A 109 -27.64 7.41 -42.17
N ARG A 110 -26.62 8.28 -42.28
CA ARG A 110 -26.08 8.71 -43.58
C ARG A 110 -25.41 7.56 -44.33
N VAL A 111 -24.67 6.70 -43.62
CA VAL A 111 -24.05 5.49 -44.19
C VAL A 111 -25.13 4.51 -44.62
N ALA A 112 -26.21 4.34 -43.87
CA ALA A 112 -27.34 3.51 -44.27
C ALA A 112 -28.04 4.05 -45.53
N GLU A 113 -28.21 5.37 -45.65
CA GLU A 113 -28.72 6.00 -46.88
C GLU A 113 -27.79 5.78 -48.06
N LEU A 114 -26.47 5.91 -47.87
CA LEU A 114 -25.47 5.63 -48.90
C LEU A 114 -25.43 4.15 -49.30
N LEU A 115 -25.50 3.23 -48.33
CA LEU A 115 -25.56 1.79 -48.59
C LEU A 115 -26.88 1.38 -49.27
N SER A 116 -27.99 2.05 -48.98
CA SER A 116 -29.28 1.80 -49.65
C SER A 116 -29.30 2.24 -51.11
N GLN A 117 -28.37 3.13 -51.50
CA GLN A 117 -28.18 3.61 -52.87
C GLN A 117 -27.07 2.86 -53.62
N LEU A 118 -26.28 2.03 -52.94
CA LEU A 118 -25.35 1.15 -53.65
C LEU A 118 -26.16 0.05 -54.35
N PRO A 119 -25.87 -0.22 -55.64
CA PRO A 119 -26.41 -1.38 -56.33
C PRO A 119 -26.17 -2.63 -55.45
N PRO A 120 -27.16 -3.54 -55.27
CA PRO A 120 -27.03 -4.75 -54.46
C PRO A 120 -25.85 -5.67 -54.87
N GLU A 121 -25.15 -5.31 -55.94
CA GLU A 121 -24.00 -5.99 -56.50
C GLU A 121 -22.65 -5.61 -55.87
N VAL A 122 -22.56 -4.60 -54.98
CA VAL A 122 -21.30 -4.26 -54.30
C VAL A 122 -21.22 -4.93 -52.93
N ASP A 123 -20.53 -6.08 -52.89
CA ASP A 123 -20.34 -6.90 -51.70
C ASP A 123 -19.35 -6.27 -50.70
N CYS A 124 -19.83 -5.32 -49.90
CA CYS A 124 -19.04 -4.65 -48.86
C CYS A 124 -18.50 -5.64 -47.81
N GLU A 125 -19.17 -6.78 -47.62
CA GLU A 125 -18.74 -7.81 -46.67
C GLU A 125 -17.44 -8.48 -47.14
N SER A 126 -17.33 -8.75 -48.44
CA SER A 126 -16.10 -9.27 -49.07
C SER A 126 -14.93 -8.30 -48.91
N MET A 127 -15.16 -7.00 -49.14
CA MET A 127 -14.09 -5.99 -49.04
C MET A 127 -13.60 -5.79 -47.60
N VAL A 128 -14.51 -5.77 -46.61
CA VAL A 128 -14.13 -5.69 -45.18
C VAL A 128 -13.41 -6.96 -44.73
N LYS A 129 -13.87 -8.15 -45.15
CA LYS A 129 -13.15 -9.40 -44.90
C LYS A 129 -11.73 -9.34 -45.47
N HIS A 130 -11.58 -8.81 -46.68
CA HIS A 130 -10.27 -8.68 -47.31
C HIS A 130 -9.32 -7.76 -46.53
N VAL A 131 -9.81 -6.61 -46.05
CA VAL A 131 -9.00 -5.66 -45.27
C VAL A 131 -8.61 -6.24 -43.91
N VAL A 132 -9.57 -6.80 -43.17
CA VAL A 132 -9.30 -7.42 -41.86
C VAL A 132 -8.35 -8.60 -41.99
N LEU A 133 -8.50 -9.43 -43.03
CA LEU A 133 -7.57 -10.52 -43.31
C LEU A 133 -6.19 -10.02 -43.72
N SER A 134 -6.10 -8.92 -44.49
CA SER A 134 -4.80 -8.36 -44.86
C SER A 134 -4.03 -7.81 -43.66
N ASP A 135 -4.71 -7.16 -42.70
CA ASP A 135 -4.07 -6.63 -41.50
C ASP A 135 -3.53 -7.75 -40.59
N ILE A 136 -4.30 -8.83 -40.43
CA ILE A 136 -3.86 -10.04 -39.70
C ILE A 136 -2.64 -10.66 -40.38
N THR A 137 -2.63 -10.72 -41.71
CA THR A 137 -1.52 -11.29 -42.48
C THR A 137 -0.26 -10.41 -42.36
N GLN A 138 -0.43 -9.09 -42.34
CA GLN A 138 0.69 -8.14 -42.17
C GLN A 138 1.31 -8.23 -40.77
N GLN A 139 0.50 -8.37 -39.73
CA GLN A 139 1.01 -8.57 -38.36
C GLN A 139 1.77 -9.88 -38.21
N GLN A 140 1.31 -10.97 -38.84
CA GLN A 140 2.05 -12.23 -38.84
C GLN A 140 3.42 -12.13 -39.53
N GLN A 141 3.50 -11.40 -40.65
CA GLN A 141 4.79 -11.18 -41.33
C GLN A 141 5.75 -10.33 -40.48
N GLN A 142 5.27 -9.31 -39.77
CA GLN A 142 6.12 -8.51 -38.88
C GLN A 142 6.66 -9.33 -37.70
N GLN A 143 5.85 -10.21 -37.09
CA GLN A 143 6.33 -11.08 -36.02
C GLN A 143 7.39 -12.08 -36.50
N GLN A 144 7.26 -12.63 -37.71
CA GLN A 144 8.30 -13.51 -38.27
C GLN A 144 9.61 -12.78 -38.55
N GLN A 145 9.57 -11.53 -39.02
CA GLN A 145 10.79 -10.75 -39.23
C GLN A 145 11.50 -10.41 -37.90
N GLN A 146 10.76 -10.11 -36.83
CA GLN A 146 11.38 -9.87 -35.52
C GLN A 146 12.05 -11.12 -34.94
N GLN A 147 11.47 -12.31 -35.12
CA GLN A 147 12.13 -13.56 -34.68
C GLN A 147 13.41 -13.86 -35.45
N GLN A 148 13.48 -13.56 -36.76
CA GLN A 148 14.71 -13.73 -37.52
C GLN A 148 15.82 -12.76 -37.08
N GLN A 149 15.48 -11.51 -36.74
CA GLN A 149 16.48 -10.56 -36.22
C GLN A 149 17.03 -10.98 -34.86
N GLN A 150 16.21 -11.54 -33.97
CA GLN A 150 16.69 -12.05 -32.68
C GLN A 150 17.65 -13.25 -32.85
N GLN A 151 17.40 -14.15 -33.80
CA GLN A 151 18.33 -15.26 -34.07
C GLN A 151 19.68 -14.77 -34.63
N GLN A 152 19.70 -13.73 -35.46
CA GLN A 152 20.97 -13.15 -35.93
C GLN A 152 21.76 -12.46 -34.81
N GLN A 153 21.09 -11.78 -33.88
CA GLN A 153 21.77 -11.17 -32.72
C GLN A 153 22.35 -12.23 -31.78
N GLN A 154 21.67 -13.36 -31.58
CA GLN A 154 22.22 -14.47 -30.77
C GLN A 154 23.43 -15.13 -31.44
N GLN A 155 23.46 -15.26 -32.78
CA GLN A 155 24.65 -15.78 -33.47
C GLN A 155 25.85 -14.81 -33.40
N GLN A 156 25.63 -13.49 -33.42
CA GLN A 156 26.72 -12.53 -33.25
C GLN A 156 27.24 -12.51 -31.80
N HIS A 157 26.35 -12.57 -30.80
CA HIS A 157 26.79 -12.66 -29.40
C HIS A 157 27.49 -13.99 -29.07
N GLY A 158 27.04 -15.10 -29.66
CA GLY A 158 27.69 -16.40 -29.52
C GLY A 158 29.11 -16.44 -30.09
N ARG A 159 29.37 -15.70 -31.17
CA ARG A 159 30.72 -15.58 -31.74
C ARG A 159 31.66 -14.72 -30.89
N SER A 160 31.17 -13.64 -30.27
CA SER A 160 32.01 -12.78 -29.43
C SER A 160 32.46 -13.44 -28.12
N ARG A 161 31.71 -14.40 -27.60
CA ARG A 161 32.10 -15.12 -26.36
C ARG A 161 33.15 -16.23 -26.56
N ARG A 162 33.47 -16.62 -27.79
CA ARG A 162 34.45 -17.69 -28.06
C ARG A 162 35.88 -17.18 -28.31
N GLY A 163 36.13 -15.87 -28.19
CA GLY A 163 37.41 -15.25 -28.54
C GLY A 163 38.26 -14.68 -27.39
N SER A 164 37.84 -14.79 -26.12
CA SER A 164 38.56 -14.13 -25.01
C SER A 164 38.72 -15.05 -23.80
N ASN A 165 39.56 -16.08 -23.97
CA ASN A 165 40.17 -16.82 -22.86
C ASN A 165 41.69 -16.58 -22.93
N THR A 166 42.11 -15.35 -22.70
CA THR A 166 43.51 -15.06 -22.39
C THR A 166 43.50 -14.22 -21.12
N GLY A 167 44.01 -14.82 -20.05
CA GLY A 167 43.62 -14.52 -18.69
C GLY A 167 44.03 -13.15 -18.17
N VAL A 168 43.24 -12.68 -17.21
CA VAL A 168 43.69 -11.78 -16.15
C VAL A 168 43.09 -12.30 -14.85
N VAL A 169 43.90 -13.10 -14.15
CA VAL A 169 43.81 -13.29 -12.71
C VAL A 169 44.33 -11.98 -12.12
N LEU A 170 43.48 -11.19 -11.46
CA LEU A 170 43.98 -10.24 -10.48
C LEU A 170 43.03 -10.13 -9.29
N LEU A 171 43.55 -10.65 -8.18
CA LEU A 171 43.11 -10.47 -6.81
C LEU A 171 42.85 -9.00 -6.50
N THR A 172 41.64 -8.65 -6.06
CA THR A 172 41.51 -7.57 -5.08
C THR A 172 40.38 -7.90 -4.11
N SER A 173 40.74 -7.79 -2.85
CA SER A 173 40.07 -8.21 -1.65
C SER A 173 39.33 -7.05 -0.98
N SER A 174 38.21 -7.36 -0.34
CA SER A 174 37.75 -6.85 0.97
C SER A 174 37.46 -5.34 1.19
N PHE A 175 36.52 -5.10 2.13
CA PHE A 175 36.02 -3.81 2.67
C PHE A 175 34.96 -3.09 1.81
N SER A 176 33.86 -2.53 2.31
CA SER A 176 33.43 -2.07 3.65
C SER A 176 31.89 -2.04 3.67
N ALA A 177 31.18 -2.72 4.57
CA ALA A 177 30.66 -2.20 5.84
C ALA A 177 30.12 -0.74 5.80
N GLY A 178 28.82 -0.56 6.12
CA GLY A 178 28.31 0.65 6.78
C GLY A 178 27.37 1.57 5.99
N GLY A 179 26.18 1.11 5.59
CA GLY A 179 25.11 1.97 5.09
C GLY A 179 24.32 2.62 6.24
N SER A 180 24.80 3.78 6.72
CA SER A 180 24.12 4.64 7.70
C SER A 180 22.97 5.41 7.05
N GLY A 181 21.73 5.05 7.41
CA GLY A 181 20.51 5.71 6.95
C GLY A 181 20.22 6.98 7.74
N SER A 182 20.62 8.13 7.19
CA SER A 182 20.24 9.46 7.68
C SER A 182 18.88 9.86 7.09
N GLY A 183 17.82 9.64 7.85
CA GLY A 183 16.47 10.12 7.54
C GLY A 183 16.32 11.59 7.94
N GLY A 184 16.28 12.47 6.93
CA GLY A 184 16.05 13.90 7.12
C GLY A 184 14.59 14.20 7.50
N MET A 185 14.38 14.65 8.73
CA MET A 185 13.15 15.33 9.14
C MET A 185 13.08 16.73 8.50
N ARG A 186 12.08 16.94 7.64
CA ARG A 186 11.64 18.27 7.22
C ARG A 186 10.45 18.69 8.09
N THR A 187 10.72 19.55 9.06
CA THR A 187 9.71 20.37 9.73
C THR A 187 9.28 21.49 8.77
N ALA A 188 8.04 21.44 8.29
CA ALA A 188 7.38 22.58 7.66
C ALA A 188 6.32 23.11 8.62
N ALA A 189 6.48 24.39 8.97
CA ALA A 189 5.51 25.19 9.69
C ALA A 189 4.33 25.54 8.79
N VAL A 190 3.12 25.55 9.35
CA VAL A 190 2.11 26.63 9.26
C VAL A 190 1.27 26.58 10.52
#